data_AF-A0A1Q9P7H7-F1
#
_entry.id   AF-A0A1Q9P7H7-F1
#
_cell.length_a   1.000
_cell.length_b   1.000
_cell.length_c   1.000
_cell.angle_alpha   90.00
_cell.angle_beta   90.00
_cell.angle_gamma   90.00
#
_symmetry.space_group_name_H-M   'P 1'
#
loop_
_entity.id
_entity.type
_entity.pdbx_description
1 polymer ?
#
loop_
_entity_poly.entity_id
_entity_poly.type
_entity_poly.pdbx_seq_one_letter_code
_entity_poly.pdbx_strand_id
1 'polypeptide(L)'
;MITGRIILPLLITTSRKTSNRVRSFVRDLWTVLPGTERFNRGGMGLTELAARVGQSGAKAALVISMWKGNPGILSFTSSSGKELVKIKIESAKLRREVNPTKKNRIIGTSGVFIESGSSNKTRELGEVLASFLNVEIFELTNPEDAQVEDNWSLIWLEDLPSGKILWTHYHSTDIIEIGPRISVTSIRRNE
;
A
#
# COMPACT_ATOMS: atom_id res chain seq x y z
N MET A 1 -30.25 -0.54 14.95
CA MET A 1 -29.04 -1.08 15.60
C MET A 1 -28.64 -2.28 14.77
N ILE A 2 -27.63 -2.24 13.90
CA ILE A 2 -26.20 -2.04 14.16
C ILE A 2 -25.67 -0.96 13.20
N THR A 3 -25.33 0.22 13.70
CA THR A 3 -24.56 1.20 12.94
C THR A 3 -23.10 0.78 13.03
N GLY A 4 -22.75 -0.29 12.30
CA GLY A 4 -21.38 -0.78 12.22
C GLY A 4 -20.54 0.31 11.59
N ARG A 5 -19.77 1.06 12.38
CA ARG A 5 -18.76 1.97 11.87
C ARG A 5 -17.84 1.14 10.98
N ILE A 6 -17.85 1.39 9.67
CA ILE A 6 -16.84 0.84 8.77
C ILE A 6 -15.51 1.39 9.26
N ILE A 7 -14.67 0.55 9.86
CA ILE A 7 -13.34 0.95 10.31
C ILE A 7 -12.46 1.02 9.07
N LEU A 8 -12.08 2.23 8.67
CA LEU A 8 -11.11 2.43 7.60
C LEU A 8 -9.73 1.98 8.09
N PRO A 9 -9.04 1.03 7.45
CA PRO A 9 -7.71 0.64 7.88
C PRO A 9 -6.70 1.79 7.71
N LEU A 10 -6.79 2.53 6.59
CA LEU A 10 -5.86 3.62 6.25
C LEU A 10 -6.54 4.79 5.55
N LEU A 11 -6.01 5.99 5.82
CA LEU A 11 -6.18 7.14 4.94
C LEU A 11 -4.95 7.28 4.03
N ILE A 12 -5.14 7.56 2.74
CA ILE A 12 -4.04 7.72 1.77
C ILE A 12 -4.00 9.16 1.26
N THR A 13 -2.82 9.79 1.34
CA THR A 13 -2.60 11.15 0.83
C THR A 13 -1.18 11.33 0.31
N THR A 14 -0.93 12.39 -0.44
CA THR A 14 0.43 12.86 -0.75
C THR A 14 0.95 13.81 0.33
N SER A 15 2.25 14.12 0.28
CA SER A 15 2.79 15.32 0.90
C SER A 15 2.30 16.61 0.19
N ARG A 16 2.53 17.78 0.79
CA ARG A 16 1.99 19.09 0.32
C ARG A 16 2.40 19.43 -1.11
N LYS A 17 3.68 19.27 -1.45
CA LYS A 17 4.18 19.40 -2.84
C LYS A 17 4.17 18.01 -3.45
N THR A 18 3.55 17.85 -4.62
CA THR A 18 3.45 16.56 -5.31
C THR A 18 3.44 16.72 -6.83
N SER A 19 3.83 15.67 -7.55
CA SER A 19 3.82 15.61 -9.02
C SER A 19 2.60 14.88 -9.56
N ASN A 20 2.31 15.01 -10.85
CA ASN A 20 1.25 14.23 -11.51
C ASN A 20 1.49 12.72 -11.42
N ARG A 21 2.77 12.29 -11.47
CA ARG A 21 3.14 10.89 -11.35
C ARG A 21 2.86 10.36 -9.94
N VAL A 22 3.19 11.13 -8.89
CA VAL A 22 2.88 10.75 -7.51
C VAL A 22 1.37 10.71 -7.26
N ARG A 23 0.61 11.67 -7.78
CA ARG A 23 -0.87 11.64 -7.69
C ARG A 23 -1.44 10.40 -8.38
N SER A 24 -0.90 10.04 -9.55
CA SER A 24 -1.30 8.81 -10.26
C SER A 24 -1.00 7.57 -9.43
N PHE A 25 0.21 7.48 -8.87
CA PHE A 25 0.61 6.38 -8.01
C PHE A 25 -0.28 6.23 -6.77
N VAL A 26 -0.66 7.33 -6.13
CA VAL A 26 -1.60 7.31 -4.99
C VAL A 26 -2.98 6.84 -5.41
N ARG A 27 -3.47 7.27 -6.58
CA ARG A 27 -4.74 6.78 -7.13
C ARG A 27 -4.67 5.28 -7.43
N ASP A 28 -3.58 4.84 -8.00
CA ASP A 28 -3.32 3.44 -8.32
C ASP A 28 -3.34 2.56 -7.06
N LEU A 29 -2.59 2.95 -6.02
CA LEU A 29 -2.60 2.29 -4.70
C LEU A 29 -4.01 2.24 -4.11
N TRP A 30 -4.71 3.37 -4.06
CA TRP A 30 -6.08 3.42 -3.55
C TRP A 30 -7.03 2.47 -4.31
N THR A 31 -6.81 2.29 -5.61
CA THR A 31 -7.65 1.40 -6.42
C THR A 31 -7.36 -0.08 -6.17
N VAL A 32 -6.17 -0.45 -5.70
CA VAL A 32 -5.81 -1.84 -5.36
C VAL A 32 -5.77 -2.13 -3.86
N LEU A 33 -6.10 -1.14 -3.03
CA LEU A 33 -6.27 -1.29 -1.59
C LEU A 33 -7.69 -0.87 -1.20
N PRO A 34 -8.75 -1.59 -1.63
CA PRO A 34 -10.12 -1.31 -1.21
C PRO A 34 -10.25 -1.31 0.31
N GLY A 35 -11.24 -0.56 0.80
CA GLY A 35 -11.39 -0.29 2.23
C GLY A 35 -10.61 0.94 2.70
N THR A 36 -9.62 1.43 1.94
CA THR A 36 -8.91 2.68 2.27
C THR A 36 -9.63 3.93 1.74
N GLU A 37 -9.40 5.07 2.39
CA GLU A 37 -9.90 6.37 1.93
C GLU A 37 -8.75 7.23 1.38
N ARG A 38 -8.87 7.70 0.14
CA ARG A 38 -7.96 8.70 -0.42
C ARG A 38 -8.52 10.11 -0.26
N PHE A 39 -7.70 11.04 0.22
CA PHE A 39 -8.07 12.46 0.27
C PHE A 39 -6.94 13.36 -0.25
N ASN A 40 -7.28 14.62 -0.54
CA ASN A 40 -6.32 15.61 -1.01
C ASN A 40 -5.68 16.33 0.19
N ARG A 41 -4.35 16.40 0.23
CA ARG A 41 -3.62 17.06 1.31
C ARG A 41 -3.88 18.57 1.43
N GLY A 42 -3.89 19.28 0.30
CA GLY A 42 -3.97 20.75 0.28
C GLY A 42 -2.92 21.41 1.19
N GLY A 43 -3.35 22.43 1.94
CA GLY A 43 -2.52 23.14 2.93
C GLY A 43 -2.31 22.39 4.25
N MET A 44 -2.91 21.20 4.41
CA MET A 44 -3.05 20.54 5.71
C MET A 44 -1.69 20.31 6.40
N GLY A 45 -1.57 20.77 7.65
CA GLY A 45 -0.44 20.55 8.55
C GLY A 45 -0.39 19.14 9.13
N LEU A 46 0.69 18.78 9.81
CA LEU A 46 0.80 17.47 10.47
C LEU A 46 -0.26 17.31 11.57
N THR A 47 -0.51 18.36 12.35
CA THR A 47 -1.56 18.37 13.39
C THR A 47 -2.94 18.11 12.82
N GLU A 48 -3.30 18.77 11.71
CA GLU A 48 -4.60 18.58 11.07
C GLU A 48 -4.72 17.18 10.42
N LEU A 49 -3.63 16.64 9.87
CA LEU A 49 -3.59 15.25 9.41
C LEU A 49 -3.86 14.28 10.55
N ALA A 50 -3.16 14.46 11.67
CA ALA A 50 -3.27 13.62 12.85
C ALA A 50 -4.71 13.65 13.40
N ALA A 51 -5.31 14.85 13.48
CA ALA A 51 -6.71 15.02 13.84
C ALA A 51 -7.65 14.28 12.87
N ARG A 52 -7.41 14.36 11.56
CA ARG A 52 -8.22 13.64 10.56
C ARG A 52 -8.15 12.12 10.73
N VAL A 53 -6.96 11.57 10.98
CA VAL A 53 -6.78 10.13 11.27
C VAL A 53 -7.58 9.74 12.52
N GLY A 54 -7.49 10.54 13.59
CA GLY A 54 -8.24 10.29 14.82
C GLY A 54 -9.76 10.35 14.62
N GLN A 55 -10.25 11.32 13.83
CA GLN A 55 -11.68 11.49 13.53
C GLN A 55 -12.24 10.37 12.65
N SER A 56 -11.46 9.88 11.68
CA SER A 56 -11.90 8.79 10.79
C SER A 56 -11.89 7.43 11.47
N GLY A 57 -11.23 7.30 12.62
CA GLY A 57 -10.98 6.02 13.28
C GLY A 57 -9.98 5.15 12.54
N ALA A 58 -9.21 5.72 11.60
CA ALA A 58 -8.22 4.97 10.85
C ALA A 58 -6.97 4.69 11.68
N LYS A 59 -6.30 3.56 11.41
CA LYS A 59 -5.08 3.18 12.14
C LYS A 59 -3.94 4.16 11.88
N ALA A 60 -3.81 4.62 10.64
CA ALA A 60 -2.82 5.61 10.23
C ALA A 60 -3.22 6.32 8.93
N ALA A 61 -2.51 7.40 8.63
CA ALA A 61 -2.40 7.94 7.29
C ALA A 61 -1.14 7.41 6.59
N LEU A 62 -1.29 6.83 5.40
CA LEU A 62 -0.21 6.58 4.46
C LEU A 62 0.05 7.87 3.65
N VAL A 63 1.20 8.50 3.92
CA VAL A 63 1.66 9.72 3.26
C VAL A 63 2.74 9.40 2.24
N ILE A 64 2.47 9.71 0.97
CA ILE A 64 3.42 9.49 -0.12
C ILE A 64 4.17 10.79 -0.44
N SER A 65 5.49 10.76 -0.30
CA SER A 65 6.38 11.88 -0.63
C SER A 65 7.14 11.63 -1.93
N MET A 66 7.47 12.73 -2.63
CA MET A 66 8.18 12.66 -3.90
C MET A 66 9.70 12.71 -3.74
N TRP A 67 10.40 12.06 -4.66
CA TRP A 67 11.81 12.26 -4.96
C TRP A 67 11.97 12.48 -6.47
N LYS A 68 12.56 13.62 -6.88
CA LYS A 68 12.73 14.00 -8.30
C LYS A 68 11.47 13.75 -9.16
N GLY A 69 10.30 14.16 -8.65
CA GLY A 69 9.02 14.01 -9.33
C GLY A 69 8.42 12.60 -9.33
N ASN A 70 9.07 11.59 -8.74
CA ASN A 70 8.60 10.22 -8.61
C ASN A 70 8.18 9.91 -7.16
N PRO A 71 7.33 8.90 -6.90
CA PRO A 71 7.13 8.36 -5.56
C PRO A 71 8.48 7.92 -4.98
N GLY A 72 8.82 8.34 -3.76
CA GLY A 72 10.11 8.02 -3.13
C GLY A 72 10.03 7.51 -1.70
N ILE A 73 9.03 7.97 -0.93
CA ILE A 73 8.85 7.56 0.46
C ILE A 73 7.36 7.35 0.75
N LEU A 74 7.06 6.25 1.44
CA LEU A 74 5.76 5.93 2.00
C LEU A 74 5.89 5.98 3.53
N SER A 75 5.22 6.93 4.17
CA SER A 75 5.26 7.12 5.63
C SER A 75 3.89 6.84 6.24
N PHE A 76 3.82 5.94 7.22
CA PHE A 76 2.62 5.71 8.02
C PHE A 76 2.63 6.65 9.23
N THR A 77 1.64 7.52 9.36
CA THR A 77 1.52 8.51 10.42
C THR A 77 0.27 8.28 11.26
N SER A 78 0.45 8.19 12.58
CA SER A 78 -0.64 7.96 13.55
C SER A 78 -1.51 9.20 13.79
N SER A 79 -2.59 9.03 14.55
CA SER A 79 -3.47 10.11 15.02
C SER A 79 -2.81 11.06 16.03
N SER A 80 -1.63 10.73 16.57
CA SER A 80 -0.80 11.65 17.36
C SER A 80 0.19 12.45 16.51
N GLY A 81 0.22 12.20 15.20
CA GLY A 81 1.17 12.84 14.28
C GLY A 81 2.55 12.17 14.24
N LYS A 82 2.77 11.10 15.02
CA LYS A 82 4.00 10.31 15.00
C LYS A 82 4.10 9.49 13.71
N GLU A 83 5.24 9.55 13.02
CA GLU A 83 5.59 8.63 11.94
C GLU A 83 5.93 7.27 12.55
N LEU A 84 5.09 6.26 12.29
CA LEU A 84 5.23 4.90 12.81
C LEU A 84 6.19 4.06 11.97
N VAL A 85 6.09 4.16 10.65
CA VAL A 85 6.91 3.40 9.70
C VAL A 85 7.25 4.28 8.51
N LYS A 86 8.50 4.20 8.05
CA LYS A 86 8.99 4.81 6.83
C LYS A 86 9.51 3.74 5.88
N ILE A 87 8.94 3.69 4.69
CA ILE A 87 9.37 2.80 3.60
C ILE A 87 9.99 3.67 2.50
N LYS A 88 11.24 3.39 2.15
CA LYS A 88 11.90 4.00 0.99
C LYS A 88 11.67 3.13 -0.23
N ILE A 89 11.29 3.76 -1.33
CA ILE A 89 11.10 3.10 -2.62
C ILE A 89 12.09 3.68 -3.62
N GLU A 90 12.68 2.82 -4.43
CA GLU A 90 13.57 3.24 -5.51
C GLU A 90 12.76 3.63 -6.75
N SER A 91 11.77 2.81 -7.07
CA SER A 91 10.96 2.97 -8.28
C SER A 91 9.55 2.47 -8.06
N ALA A 92 8.64 3.02 -8.85
CA ALA A 92 7.26 2.56 -8.96
C ALA A 92 6.82 2.63 -10.41
N LYS A 93 6.32 1.52 -10.95
CA LYS A 93 5.55 1.48 -12.19
C LYS A 93 4.06 1.65 -11.87
N LEU A 94 3.42 2.57 -12.55
CA LEU A 94 1.98 2.82 -12.44
C LEU A 94 1.20 1.67 -13.04
N ARG A 95 -0.07 1.51 -12.66
CA ARG A 95 -0.93 0.41 -13.14
C ARG A 95 -0.96 0.32 -14.66
N ARG A 96 -1.15 1.46 -15.33
CA ARG A 96 -1.15 1.56 -16.80
C ARG A 96 0.18 1.20 -17.47
N GLU A 97 1.28 1.21 -16.71
CA GLU A 97 2.63 0.83 -17.19
C GLU A 97 2.91 -0.66 -16.96
N VAL A 98 2.16 -1.30 -16.07
CA VAL A 98 2.22 -2.74 -15.79
C VAL A 98 1.22 -3.49 -16.68
N ASN A 99 -0.04 -3.04 -16.65
CA ASN A 99 -1.15 -3.64 -17.35
C ASN A 99 -2.01 -2.54 -17.99
N PRO A 100 -1.72 -2.16 -19.25
CA PRO A 100 -2.40 -1.06 -19.92
C PRO A 100 -3.84 -1.40 -20.34
N THR A 101 -4.21 -2.68 -20.41
CA THR A 101 -5.44 -3.14 -21.09
C THR A 101 -6.60 -3.42 -20.14
N LYS A 102 -6.34 -3.81 -18.88
CA LYS A 102 -7.41 -4.19 -17.95
C LYS A 102 -7.69 -3.13 -16.87
N LYS A 103 -8.96 -2.73 -16.79
CA LYS A 103 -9.53 -1.98 -15.66
C LYS A 103 -10.35 -2.93 -14.80
N ASN A 104 -9.69 -3.85 -14.10
CA ASN A 104 -10.37 -4.73 -13.15
C ASN A 104 -11.01 -3.85 -12.05
N ARG A 105 -12.29 -4.10 -11.77
CA ARG A 105 -12.93 -3.62 -10.56
C ARG A 105 -12.31 -4.40 -9.40
N ILE A 106 -11.82 -3.72 -8.38
CA ILE A 106 -11.28 -4.35 -7.17
C ILE A 106 -12.21 -3.97 -6.01
N ILE A 107 -12.69 -4.95 -5.26
CA ILE A 107 -13.68 -4.75 -4.17
C ILE A 107 -13.16 -5.11 -2.78
N GLY A 108 -12.05 -5.85 -2.68
CA GLY A 108 -11.39 -6.21 -1.42
C GLY A 108 -9.89 -6.45 -1.61
N THR A 109 -9.19 -6.78 -0.52
CA THR A 109 -7.77 -7.18 -0.50
C THR A 109 -7.64 -8.52 0.21
N SER A 110 -7.18 -9.56 -0.47
CA SER A 110 -7.17 -10.95 0.02
C SER A 110 -6.16 -11.20 1.12
N GLY A 111 -5.08 -10.42 1.14
CA GLY A 111 -3.99 -10.60 2.08
C GLY A 111 -2.69 -10.05 1.55
N VAL A 112 -1.65 -10.20 2.37
CA VAL A 112 -0.28 -9.99 2.00
C VAL A 112 0.42 -11.33 1.87
N PHE A 113 0.90 -11.63 0.68
CA PHE A 113 1.52 -12.90 0.35
C PHE A 113 3.01 -12.66 0.10
N ILE A 114 3.83 -13.53 0.68
CA ILE A 114 5.28 -13.49 0.58
C ILE A 114 5.75 -14.75 -0.12
N GLU A 115 6.68 -14.61 -1.07
CA GLU A 115 7.35 -15.74 -1.69
C GLU A 115 8.11 -16.56 -0.64
N SER A 116 7.90 -17.87 -0.65
CA SER A 116 8.52 -18.81 0.29
C SER A 116 10.03 -18.74 0.21
N GLY A 117 10.68 -18.65 1.38
CA GLY A 117 12.14 -18.50 1.45
C GLY A 117 12.64 -17.05 1.31
N SER A 118 11.73 -16.06 1.20
CA SER A 118 12.10 -14.65 1.21
C SER A 118 12.81 -14.21 2.49
N SER A 119 13.62 -13.15 2.36
CA SER A 119 14.40 -12.54 3.43
C SER A 119 13.54 -11.98 4.57
N ASN A 120 14.15 -11.85 5.75
CA ASN A 120 13.52 -11.21 6.92
C ASN A 120 13.04 -9.79 6.61
N LYS A 121 13.70 -9.08 5.70
CA LYS A 121 13.34 -7.74 5.27
C LYS A 121 12.02 -7.73 4.50
N THR A 122 11.80 -8.72 3.63
CA THR A 122 10.56 -8.92 2.90
C THR A 122 9.42 -9.32 3.82
N ARG A 123 9.71 -10.23 4.77
CA ARG A 123 8.77 -10.58 5.85
C ARG A 123 8.37 -9.37 6.70
N GLU A 124 9.32 -8.54 7.09
CA GLU A 124 9.06 -7.32 7.87
C GLU A 124 8.12 -6.36 7.12
N LEU A 125 8.33 -6.18 5.80
CA LEU A 125 7.43 -5.39 4.97
C LEU A 125 6.02 -6.00 4.97
N GLY A 126 5.92 -7.31 4.80
CA GLY A 126 4.63 -8.00 4.78
C GLY A 126 3.85 -7.81 6.07
N GLU A 127 4.50 -7.98 7.22
CA GLU A 127 3.90 -7.73 8.53
C GLU A 127 3.43 -6.30 8.71
N VAL A 128 4.23 -5.31 8.27
CA VAL A 128 3.84 -3.89 8.30
C VAL A 128 2.56 -3.68 7.49
N LEU A 129 2.52 -4.17 6.26
CA LEU A 129 1.37 -4.00 5.37
C LEU A 129 0.13 -4.72 5.90
N ALA A 130 0.26 -5.98 6.30
CA ALA A 130 -0.82 -6.79 6.87
C ALA A 130 -1.41 -6.12 8.11
N SER A 131 -0.55 -5.63 9.02
CA SER A 131 -0.95 -4.90 10.22
C SER A 131 -1.72 -3.62 9.91
N PHE A 132 -1.25 -2.80 8.96
CA PHE A 132 -1.94 -1.54 8.64
C PHE A 132 -3.22 -1.73 7.83
N LEU A 133 -3.29 -2.76 7.00
CA LEU A 133 -4.46 -3.09 6.18
C LEU A 133 -5.49 -3.94 6.92
N ASN A 134 -5.12 -4.50 8.08
CA ASN A 134 -5.94 -5.44 8.84
C ASN A 134 -6.34 -6.67 7.99
N VAL A 135 -5.34 -7.26 7.35
CA VAL A 135 -5.46 -8.49 6.55
C VAL A 135 -4.44 -9.52 7.01
N GLU A 136 -4.64 -10.77 6.62
CA GLU A 136 -3.73 -11.85 6.96
C GLU A 136 -2.46 -11.84 6.09
N ILE A 137 -1.44 -12.53 6.59
CA ILE A 137 -0.17 -12.75 5.91
C ILE A 137 0.01 -14.24 5.60
N PHE A 138 0.50 -14.54 4.40
CA PHE A 138 0.68 -15.90 3.92
C PHE A 138 2.05 -16.07 3.27
N GLU A 139 2.58 -17.29 3.33
CA GLU A 139 3.77 -17.70 2.58
C GLU A 139 3.38 -18.73 1.54
N LEU A 140 3.70 -18.46 0.28
CA LEU A 140 3.39 -19.33 -0.86
C LEU A 140 4.58 -19.39 -1.81
N THR A 141 4.62 -20.38 -2.71
CA THR A 141 5.70 -20.44 -3.71
C THR A 141 5.41 -19.50 -4.87
N ASN A 142 4.16 -19.46 -5.33
CA ASN A 142 3.74 -18.60 -6.44
C ASN A 142 2.44 -17.84 -6.11
N PRO A 143 2.18 -16.70 -6.78
CA PRO A 143 0.89 -16.01 -6.67
C PRO A 143 -0.31 -16.89 -7.06
N GLU A 144 -0.12 -17.85 -7.97
CA GLU A 144 -1.16 -18.79 -8.43
C GLU A 144 -1.64 -19.74 -7.33
N ASP A 145 -0.84 -19.93 -6.28
CA ASP A 145 -1.17 -20.82 -5.15
C ASP A 145 -2.14 -20.16 -4.16
N ALA A 146 -2.46 -18.88 -4.34
CA ALA A 146 -3.32 -18.13 -3.43
C ALA A 146 -4.79 -18.51 -3.60
N GLN A 147 -5.50 -18.64 -2.48
CA GLN A 147 -6.95 -18.81 -2.52
C GLN A 147 -7.60 -17.56 -3.12
N VAL A 148 -8.52 -17.80 -4.05
CA VAL A 148 -9.10 -16.73 -4.87
C VAL A 148 -10.43 -16.26 -4.29
N GLU A 149 -10.57 -14.95 -4.14
CA GLU A 149 -11.86 -14.28 -3.95
C GLU A 149 -12.21 -13.46 -5.19
N ASP A 150 -13.48 -13.38 -5.56
CA ASP A 150 -13.86 -12.72 -6.81
C ASP A 150 -13.66 -11.21 -6.78
N ASN A 151 -12.85 -10.68 -7.71
CA ASN A 151 -12.55 -9.25 -7.86
C ASN A 151 -11.79 -8.62 -6.69
N TRP A 152 -10.95 -9.38 -5.99
CA TRP A 152 -10.08 -8.85 -4.94
C TRP A 152 -8.67 -8.56 -5.47
N SER A 153 -7.90 -7.79 -4.71
CA SER A 153 -6.47 -7.65 -4.93
C SER A 153 -5.70 -8.57 -4.03
N LEU A 154 -4.62 -9.12 -4.55
CA LEU A 154 -3.59 -9.84 -3.81
C LEU A 154 -2.35 -8.96 -3.76
N ILE A 155 -1.78 -8.74 -2.58
CA ILE A 155 -0.47 -8.08 -2.43
C ILE A 155 0.59 -9.18 -2.42
N TRP A 156 1.55 -9.11 -3.35
CA TRP A 156 2.65 -10.08 -3.43
C TRP A 156 3.98 -9.39 -3.16
N LEU A 157 4.82 -10.04 -2.36
CA LEU A 157 6.14 -9.59 -1.96
C LEU A 157 7.19 -10.67 -2.25
N GLU A 158 8.26 -10.31 -2.94
CA GLU A 158 9.38 -11.21 -3.24
C GLU A 158 10.72 -10.46 -3.19
N ASP A 159 11.80 -11.21 -2.99
CA ASP A 159 13.14 -10.65 -3.04
C ASP A 159 13.59 -10.44 -4.48
N LEU A 160 14.18 -9.28 -4.77
CA LEU A 160 14.93 -9.08 -6.01
C LEU A 160 16.40 -9.47 -5.78
N PRO A 161 17.11 -9.99 -6.81
CA PRO A 161 18.54 -10.31 -6.72
C PRO A 161 19.44 -9.16 -6.25
N SER A 162 18.96 -7.91 -6.39
CA SER A 162 19.63 -6.70 -5.90
C SER A 162 19.54 -6.46 -4.38
N GLY A 163 18.87 -7.33 -3.61
CA GLY A 163 18.61 -7.13 -2.17
C GLY A 163 17.46 -6.15 -1.86
N LYS A 164 16.69 -5.80 -2.89
CA LYS A 164 15.46 -4.99 -2.80
C LYS A 164 14.25 -5.92 -2.71
N ILE A 165 13.11 -5.37 -2.36
CA ILE A 165 11.85 -6.11 -2.33
C ILE A 165 11.02 -5.66 -3.53
N LEU A 166 10.48 -6.59 -4.29
CA LEU A 166 9.43 -6.30 -5.24
C LEU A 166 8.08 -6.41 -4.52
N TRP A 167 7.31 -5.34 -4.57
CA TRP A 167 5.92 -5.29 -4.10
C TRP A 167 4.99 -5.10 -5.30
N THR A 168 4.21 -6.13 -5.62
CA THR A 168 3.24 -6.17 -6.73
C THR A 168 1.83 -6.38 -6.23
N HIS A 169 0.88 -6.18 -7.13
CA HIS A 169 -0.53 -6.44 -6.88
C HIS A 169 -1.09 -7.28 -8.03
N TYR A 170 -1.79 -8.36 -7.68
CA TYR A 170 -2.49 -9.22 -8.64
C TYR A 170 -3.99 -9.09 -8.45
N HIS A 171 -4.74 -9.30 -9.53
CA HIS A 171 -6.16 -9.55 -9.42
C HIS A 171 -6.36 -11.03 -9.06
N SER A 172 -7.09 -11.29 -7.98
CA SER A 172 -7.19 -12.62 -7.38
C SER A 172 -7.87 -13.66 -8.28
N THR A 173 -8.83 -13.29 -9.11
CA THR A 173 -9.57 -14.27 -9.94
C THR A 173 -8.75 -14.79 -11.13
N ASP A 174 -7.97 -13.93 -11.79
CA ASP A 174 -7.24 -14.29 -13.02
C ASP A 174 -5.71 -14.30 -12.82
N ILE A 175 -5.23 -14.00 -11.61
CA ILE A 175 -3.81 -13.93 -11.23
C ILE A 175 -3.00 -13.07 -12.21
N ILE A 176 -3.63 -12.01 -12.71
CA ILE A 176 -2.96 -11.05 -13.58
C ILE A 176 -2.44 -9.89 -12.74
N GLU A 177 -1.18 -9.51 -12.97
CA GLU A 177 -0.63 -8.33 -12.32
C GLU A 177 -1.38 -7.07 -12.77
N ILE A 178 -1.90 -6.34 -11.79
CA ILE A 178 -2.69 -5.12 -12.00
C ILE A 178 -1.95 -3.85 -11.58
N GLY A 179 -0.81 -4.01 -10.90
CA GLY A 179 0.02 -2.94 -10.36
C GLY A 179 -0.66 -2.11 -9.25
N PRO A 180 -0.01 -1.03 -8.78
CA PRO A 180 1.32 -0.59 -9.17
C PRO A 180 2.39 -1.60 -8.74
N ARG A 181 3.53 -1.58 -9.42
CA ARG A 181 4.71 -2.39 -9.08
C ARG A 181 5.76 -1.51 -8.42
N ILE A 182 6.18 -1.85 -7.22
CA ILE A 182 7.00 -1.01 -6.35
C ILE A 182 8.30 -1.74 -6.01
N SER A 183 9.44 -1.07 -6.17
CA SER A 183 10.74 -1.56 -5.70
C SER A 183 11.08 -0.88 -4.37
N VAL A 184 11.09 -1.65 -3.29
CA VAL A 184 11.35 -1.17 -1.91
C VAL A 184 12.82 -1.39 -1.55
N THR A 185 13.46 -0.34 -1.03
CA THR A 185 14.88 -0.39 -0.65
C THR A 185 15.11 -0.52 0.85
N SER A 186 14.27 0.07 1.68
CA SER A 186 14.41 -0.02 3.15
C SER A 186 13.09 0.18 3.86
N ILE A 187 12.91 -0.51 4.99
CA ILE A 187 11.84 -0.28 5.96
C ILE A 187 12.50 0.24 7.24
N ARG A 188 11.87 1.21 7.90
CA ARG A 188 12.28 1.70 9.22
C ARG A 188 11.03 1.87 10.07
N ARG A 189 10.91 1.07 11.13
CA ARG A 189 9.94 1.29 12.20
C ARG A 189 10.50 2.33 13.17
N ASN A 190 9.65 3.26 13.60
CA ASN A 190 10.00 4.24 14.62
C ASN A 190 9.20 3.88 15.88
N GLU A 191 9.91 3.37 16.88
CA GLU A 191 9.36 3.03 18.21
C GLU A 191 8.87 4.25 18.97
#